data_AF-A0A1X7SML3-F1
#
_entry.id   AF-A0A1X7SML3-F1
#
_cell.length_a   1.000
_cell.length_b   1.000
_cell.length_c   1.000
_cell.angle_alpha   90.00
_cell.angle_beta   90.00
_cell.angle_gamma   90.00
#
_symmetry.space_group_name_H-M   'P 1'
#
loop_
_entity.id
_entity.type
_entity.pdbx_description
1 polymer ?
#
loop_
_entity_poly.entity_id
_entity_poly.type
_entity_poly.pdbx_seq_one_letter_code
_entity_poly.pdbx_strand_id
1 'polypeptide(L)'
;MTQIYQPVEREGHLQVEVGDYLYMWGGSQPGFPPVHNNEKKKSMCSVVEVCHLPTGEWVQKPTTGDPPLGVCGYAATVIRNEIFFYGGYCGHDDCYHNSLY
;
A
#
# COMPACT_ATOMS: atom_id res chain seq x y z
N MET A 1 -11.15 20.83 16.44
CA MET A 1 -11.66 19.52 16.00
C MET A 1 -10.49 18.78 15.40
N THR A 2 -10.03 17.69 16.02
CA THR A 2 -9.00 16.83 15.44
C THR A 2 -9.59 16.17 14.19
N GLN A 3 -8.98 16.41 13.04
CA GLN A 3 -9.42 15.80 11.79
C GLN A 3 -9.09 14.32 11.84
N ILE A 4 -10.11 13.47 11.79
CA ILE A 4 -9.94 12.01 11.67
C ILE A 4 -9.35 11.76 10.29
N TYR A 5 -8.21 11.07 10.24
CA TYR A 5 -7.55 10.73 8.98
C TYR A 5 -8.44 9.78 8.17
N GLN A 6 -8.40 9.93 6.84
CA GLN A 6 -9.02 9.03 5.87
C GLN A 6 -8.05 8.80 4.71
N PRO A 7 -7.93 7.58 4.19
CA PRO A 7 -7.14 7.31 3.00
C PRO A 7 -7.64 8.11 1.80
N VAL A 8 -6.71 8.53 0.94
CA VAL A 8 -7.05 9.12 -0.35
C VAL A 8 -7.69 8.09 -1.28
N GLU A 9 -8.58 8.57 -2.15
CA GLU A 9 -9.17 7.78 -3.24
C GLU A 9 -8.08 7.11 -4.07
N ARG A 10 -8.24 5.81 -4.33
CA ARG A 10 -7.27 5.00 -5.06
C ARG A 10 -7.87 3.72 -5.63
N GLU A 11 -7.24 3.13 -6.63
CA GLU A 11 -7.66 1.88 -7.28
C GLU A 11 -6.51 0.87 -7.38
N GLY A 12 -6.84 -0.41 -7.56
CA GLY A 12 -5.85 -1.49 -7.76
C GLY A 12 -5.01 -1.85 -6.53
N HIS A 13 -5.26 -1.22 -5.37
CA HIS A 13 -4.70 -1.61 -4.08
C HIS A 13 -5.25 -2.97 -3.65
N LEU A 14 -4.56 -3.60 -2.70
CA LEU A 14 -5.10 -4.72 -1.93
C LEU A 14 -4.98 -4.45 -0.44
N GLN A 15 -5.81 -5.19 0.30
CA GLN A 15 -5.88 -5.18 1.74
C GLN A 15 -5.78 -6.59 2.32
N VAL A 16 -5.26 -6.69 3.54
CA VAL A 16 -5.25 -7.92 4.34
C VAL A 16 -5.76 -7.63 5.75
N GLU A 17 -6.47 -8.59 6.34
CA GLU A 17 -6.98 -8.52 7.70
C GLU A 17 -6.02 -9.25 8.66
N VAL A 18 -5.69 -8.62 9.77
CA VAL A 18 -4.91 -9.22 10.87
C VAL A 18 -5.55 -8.83 12.19
N GLY A 19 -6.26 -9.78 12.82
CA GLY A 19 -7.05 -9.51 14.01
C GLY A 19 -8.10 -8.42 13.72
N ASP A 20 -8.22 -7.44 14.60
CA ASP A 20 -9.19 -6.34 14.47
C ASP A 20 -8.74 -5.22 13.51
N TYR A 21 -7.69 -5.45 12.71
CA TYR A 21 -7.10 -4.43 11.85
C TYR A 21 -7.09 -4.82 10.37
N LEU A 22 -7.41 -3.86 9.52
CA LEU A 22 -7.25 -3.94 8.08
C LEU A 22 -6.00 -3.16 7.67
N TYR A 23 -5.10 -3.80 6.94
CA TYR A 23 -3.89 -3.19 6.38
C TYR A 23 -4.08 -3.03 4.89
N MET A 24 -3.98 -1.79 4.39
CA MET A 24 -4.10 -1.45 2.98
C MET A 24 -2.80 -0.78 2.52
N TRP A 25 -2.29 -1.20 1.36
CA TRP A 25 -1.09 -0.65 0.77
C TRP A 25 -1.28 -0.41 -0.72
N GLY A 26 -0.37 0.35 -1.35
CA GLY A 26 -0.34 0.54 -2.79
C GLY A 26 -1.60 1.23 -3.36
N GLY A 27 -1.85 0.94 -4.63
CA GLY A 27 -2.89 1.52 -5.46
C GLY A 27 -2.47 2.78 -6.21
N SER A 28 -3.06 2.97 -7.39
CA SER A 28 -2.97 4.23 -8.14
C SER A 28 -3.82 5.28 -7.45
N GLN A 29 -3.25 6.45 -7.17
CA GLN A 29 -3.90 7.54 -6.44
C GLN A 29 -3.54 8.90 -7.04
N PRO A 30 -4.29 9.97 -6.76
CA PRO A 30 -3.99 11.31 -7.29
C PRO A 30 -2.54 11.74 -7.05
N GLY A 31 -1.89 12.18 -8.13
CA GLY A 31 -0.50 12.64 -8.09
C GLY A 31 0.56 11.53 -8.06
N PHE A 32 0.17 10.25 -8.11
CA PHE A 32 1.10 9.13 -8.23
C PHE A 32 1.87 9.23 -9.56
N PRO A 33 3.21 9.27 -9.54
CA PRO A 33 3.98 9.52 -10.75
C PRO A 33 4.04 8.27 -11.65
N PRO A 34 3.75 8.40 -12.97
CA PRO A 34 3.81 7.29 -13.91
C PRO A 34 5.27 7.03 -14.34
N VAL A 35 6.13 6.70 -13.39
CA VAL A 35 7.55 6.37 -13.59
C VAL A 35 7.92 5.13 -12.81
N HIS A 36 8.96 4.41 -13.24
CA HIS A 36 9.44 3.21 -12.53
C HIS A 36 9.81 3.51 -11.08
N ASN A 37 10.69 4.47 -10.86
CA ASN A 37 11.21 4.80 -9.54
C ASN A 37 11.66 6.27 -9.47
N ASN A 38 11.18 6.99 -8.47
CA ASN A 38 11.72 8.28 -8.04
C ASN A 38 11.36 8.52 -6.56
N GLU A 39 11.95 9.56 -5.96
CA GLU A 39 11.72 9.89 -4.56
C GLU A 39 10.24 10.13 -4.22
N LYS A 40 9.47 10.75 -5.13
CA LYS A 40 8.04 10.99 -4.94
C LYS A 40 7.25 9.68 -4.87
N LYS A 41 7.54 8.73 -5.76
CA LYS A 41 6.89 7.42 -5.78
C LYS A 41 7.21 6.65 -4.52
N LYS A 42 8.49 6.60 -4.14
CA LYS A 42 8.93 5.97 -2.89
C LYS A 42 8.20 6.57 -1.70
N SER A 43 8.19 7.91 -1.56
CA SER A 43 7.52 8.56 -0.43
C SER A 43 6.02 8.23 -0.34
N MET A 44 5.33 8.10 -1.48
CA MET A 44 3.92 7.72 -1.53
C MET A 44 3.67 6.24 -1.23
N CYS A 45 4.67 5.36 -1.46
CA CYS A 45 4.58 3.93 -1.21
C CYS A 45 5.15 3.50 0.16
N SER A 46 5.85 4.39 0.87
CA SER A 46 6.47 4.11 2.18
C SER A 46 5.50 4.25 3.36
N VAL A 47 4.20 4.04 3.12
CA VAL A 47 3.14 4.11 4.13
C VAL A 47 2.14 2.98 3.89
N VAL A 48 1.75 2.32 4.98
CA VAL A 48 0.59 1.41 5.02
C VAL A 48 -0.54 2.11 5.76
N GLU A 49 -1.73 2.07 5.19
CA GLU A 49 -2.96 2.53 5.81
C GLU A 49 -3.50 1.43 6.72
N VAL A 50 -3.77 1.75 7.98
CA VAL A 50 -4.26 0.77 8.96
C VAL A 50 -5.60 1.26 9.51
N CYS A 51 -6.65 0.46 9.31
CA CYS A 51 -7.97 0.69 9.88
C CYS A 51 -8.19 -0.23 11.08
N HIS A 52 -8.59 0.34 12.21
CA HIS A 52 -9.15 -0.43 13.31
C HIS A 52 -10.63 -0.72 13.02
N LEU A 53 -10.95 -1.96 12.66
CA LEU A 53 -12.28 -2.35 12.17
C LEU A 53 -13.42 -2.02 13.15
N PRO A 54 -13.29 -2.24 14.48
CA PRO A 54 -14.36 -1.92 15.42
C PRO A 54 -14.71 -0.42 15.51
N THR A 55 -13.73 0.47 15.35
CA THR A 55 -13.96 1.93 15.46
C THR A 55 -14.05 2.63 14.11
N GLY A 56 -13.58 1.99 13.03
CA GLY A 56 -13.45 2.60 11.70
C GLY A 56 -12.35 3.67 11.62
N GLU A 57 -11.49 3.77 12.64
CA GLU A 57 -10.43 4.77 12.70
C GLU A 57 -9.24 4.34 11.84
N TRP A 58 -8.79 5.25 10.98
CA TRP A 58 -7.64 5.05 10.12
C TRP A 58 -6.41 5.76 10.66
N VAL A 59 -5.26 5.12 10.54
CA VAL A 59 -3.95 5.70 10.82
C VAL A 59 -2.94 5.33 9.75
N GLN A 60 -2.00 6.22 9.48
CA GLN A 60 -0.86 5.95 8.62
C GLN A 60 0.29 5.35 9.43
N LYS A 61 0.86 4.25 8.93
CA LYS A 61 2.07 3.64 9.49
C LYS A 61 3.21 3.72 8.47
N PRO A 62 4.28 4.50 8.74
CA PRO A 62 5.45 4.53 7.89
C PRO A 62 6.12 3.15 7.81
N THR A 63 6.64 2.80 6.64
CA THR A 63 7.47 1.61 6.44
C THR A 63 8.95 1.96 6.51
N THR A 64 9.80 0.94 6.67
CA THR A 64 11.25 1.08 6.61
C THR A 64 11.79 0.49 5.31
N GLY A 65 12.98 0.93 4.90
CA GLY A 65 13.60 0.49 3.64
C GLY A 65 12.91 1.04 2.39
N ASP A 66 13.29 0.48 1.24
CA ASP A 66 12.65 0.81 -0.04
C ASP A 66 11.31 0.05 -0.16
N PRO A 67 10.20 0.73 -0.50
CA PRO A 67 8.91 0.08 -0.64
C PRO A 67 8.86 -0.79 -1.91
N PRO A 68 7.94 -1.78 -1.97
CA PRO A 68 7.67 -2.48 -3.22
C PRO A 68 7.22 -1.49 -4.31
N LEU A 69 7.58 -1.77 -5.56
CA LEU A 69 7.23 -0.91 -6.70
C LEU A 69 6.06 -1.45 -7.53
N GLY A 70 5.67 -2.73 -7.35
CA GLY A 70 4.46 -3.32 -7.91
C GLY A 70 3.24 -2.91 -7.10
N VAL A 71 2.71 -1.71 -7.36
CA VAL A 71 1.71 -1.05 -6.51
C VAL A 71 0.26 -1.40 -6.84
N CYS A 72 -0.01 -1.99 -8.01
CA CYS A 72 -1.38 -2.33 -8.43
C CYS A 72 -1.50 -3.82 -8.78
N GLY A 73 -2.58 -4.47 -8.36
CA GLY A 73 -2.86 -5.87 -8.73
C GLY A 73 -1.79 -6.87 -8.30
N TYR A 74 -0.99 -6.53 -7.27
CA TYR A 74 -0.09 -7.46 -6.59
C TYR A 74 -0.92 -8.49 -5.81
N ALA A 75 -0.30 -9.55 -5.30
CA ALA A 75 -0.91 -10.44 -4.32
C ALA A 75 -0.43 -10.07 -2.91
N ALA A 76 -1.29 -10.19 -1.90
CA ALA A 76 -0.91 -10.02 -0.51
C ALA A 76 -1.48 -11.13 0.37
N THR A 77 -0.69 -11.60 1.34
CA THR A 77 -1.14 -12.62 2.29
C THR A 77 -0.48 -12.44 3.65
N VAL A 78 -1.15 -12.93 4.69
CA VAL A 78 -0.61 -12.97 6.05
C VAL A 78 -0.06 -14.37 6.29
N ILE A 79 1.18 -14.46 6.74
CA ILE A 79 1.77 -15.72 7.22
C ILE A 79 2.31 -15.46 8.62
N ARG A 80 1.71 -16.14 9.61
CA ARG A 80 1.97 -15.91 11.04
C ARG A 80 1.69 -14.46 11.43
N ASN A 81 2.75 -13.67 11.63
CA ASN A 81 2.67 -12.30 12.14
C ASN A 81 3.28 -11.29 11.16
N GLU A 82 3.42 -11.70 9.89
CA GLU A 82 4.03 -10.94 8.80
C GLU A 82 3.08 -10.89 7.60
N ILE A 83 3.08 -9.74 6.91
CA ILE A 83 2.33 -9.54 5.67
C ILE A 83 3.33 -9.61 4.52
N PHE A 84 3.05 -10.45 3.55
CA PHE A 84 3.86 -10.63 2.35
C PHE A 84 3.16 -10.01 1.14
N PHE A 85 3.93 -9.35 0.28
CA PHE A 85 3.49 -8.77 -0.98
C PHE A 85 4.24 -9.41 -2.14
N TYR A 86 3.52 -9.79 -3.20
CA TYR A 86 4.14 -10.44 -4.37
C TYR A 86 3.68 -9.83 -5.69
N GLY A 87 4.66 -9.46 -6.51
CA GLY A 87 4.47 -9.02 -7.89
C GLY A 87 3.75 -7.68 -8.03
N GLY A 88 2.92 -7.55 -9.06
CA GLY A 88 2.09 -6.36 -9.32
C GLY A 88 2.60 -5.45 -10.43
N TYR A 89 1.68 -4.63 -10.94
CA TYR A 89 1.94 -3.59 -11.93
C TYR A 89 2.49 -2.33 -11.26
N CYS A 90 3.51 -1.75 -11.87
CA CYS A 90 4.22 -0.59 -11.35
C CYS A 90 3.42 0.72 -11.49
N GLY A 91 2.37 0.76 -12.31
CA GLY A 91 1.65 2.01 -12.57
C GLY A 91 2.26 2.89 -13.66
N HIS A 92 3.13 2.33 -14.52
CA HIS A 92 3.58 2.95 -15.76
C HIS A 92 3.93 1.88 -16.82
N ASP A 93 3.67 2.20 -18.09
CA ASP A 93 3.98 1.40 -19.28
C ASP A 93 3.70 -0.11 -19.08
N ASP A 94 4.58 -0.98 -19.57
CA ASP A 94 4.53 -2.43 -19.36
C ASP A 94 5.49 -2.86 -18.25
N CYS A 95 5.45 -2.20 -17.09
CA CYS A 95 6.34 -2.50 -15.97
C CYS A 95 5.64 -3.34 -14.89
N TYR A 96 6.03 -4.61 -14.79
CA TYR A 96 5.49 -5.58 -13.84
C TYR A 96 6.59 -6.19 -12.98
N HIS A 97 6.26 -6.50 -11.73
CA HIS A 97 7.18 -7.11 -10.76
C HIS A 97 6.85 -8.59 -10.54
N ASN A 98 7.87 -9.36 -10.16
CA ASN A 98 7.80 -10.77 -9.76
C ASN A 98 8.57 -11.05 -8.45
N SER A 99 8.83 -10.00 -7.67
CA SER A 99 9.56 -10.07 -6.40
C SER A 99 8.59 -10.25 -5.22
N LEU A 100 9.07 -10.92 -4.16
CA LEU A 100 8.41 -11.05 -2.86
C LEU A 100 8.98 -10.01 -1.88
N TYR A 101 8.11 -9.38 -1.11
CA TYR A 101 8.43 -8.42 -0.04
C TYR A 101 7.73 -8.80 1.25
#